data_AF-A0AA41WIK9-F1
#
_entry.id   AF-A0AA41WIK9-F1
#
_cell.length_a   1.000
_cell.length_b   1.000
_cell.length_c   1.000
_cell.angle_alpha   90.00
_cell.angle_beta   90.00
_cell.angle_gamma   90.00
#
_symmetry.space_group_name_H-M   'P 1'
#
loop_
_entity.id
_entity.type
_entity.pdbx_description
1 polymer ?
#
loop_
_entity_poly.entity_id
_entity_poly.type
_entity_poly.pdbx_seq_one_letter_code
_entity_poly.pdbx_strand_id
1 'polypeptide(L)'
;IWVELGWTIVPLLIVIGMALPATKVIVAQKDTSNADLTIKVVGMQWKWGYEYLKGEGEGIQFLSTLDPQHRLMSDSGKVTPTDDYLLKVDNPLVVPVGKKVRIIT
;
A
#
# COMPACT_ATOMS: atom_id res chain seq x y z
N ILE A 1 9.33 -41.83 22.77
CA ILE A 1 8.16 -41.27 23.51
C ILE A 1 8.42 -39.87 24.10
N TRP A 2 9.28 -39.70 25.12
CA TRP A 2 9.38 -38.40 25.81
C TRP A 2 10.00 -37.28 24.96
N VAL A 3 11.02 -37.63 24.17
CA VAL A 3 11.66 -36.69 23.23
C VAL A 3 10.70 -36.30 22.10
N GLU A 4 9.94 -37.27 21.59
CA GLU A 4 8.89 -37.07 20.57
C GLU A 4 7.78 -36.13 21.04
N LEU A 5 7.35 -36.29 22.31
CA LEU A 5 6.36 -35.42 22.93
C LEU A 5 6.90 -33.99 23.09
N GLY A 6 8.16 -33.84 23.52
CA GLY A 6 8.80 -32.55 23.70
C GLY A 6 8.89 -31.74 22.39
N TRP A 7 9.39 -32.34 21.31
CA TRP A 7 9.52 -31.64 20.02
C TRP A 7 8.19 -31.42 19.30
N THR A 8 7.10 -32.04 19.74
CA THR A 8 5.77 -31.80 19.17
C THR A 8 5.07 -30.66 19.91
N ILE A 9 5.18 -30.61 21.24
CA ILE A 9 4.53 -29.59 22.08
C ILE A 9 5.24 -28.23 21.97
N VAL A 10 6.58 -28.20 21.95
CA VAL A 10 7.33 -26.94 21.95
C VAL A 10 7.02 -26.11 20.69
N PRO A 11 7.09 -26.65 19.45
CA PRO A 11 6.71 -25.90 18.26
C PRO A 11 5.24 -25.49 18.24
N LEU A 12 4.33 -26.33 18.76
CA LEU A 12 2.90 -26.01 18.85
C LEU A 12 2.67 -24.75 19.70
N LEU A 13 3.30 -24.66 20.87
CA LEU A 13 3.19 -23.50 21.76
C LEU A 13 3.78 -22.23 21.14
N ILE A 14 4.89 -22.36 20.41
CA ILE A 14 5.50 -21.22 19.68
C ILE A 14 4.53 -20.68 18.62
N VAL A 15 3.91 -21.57 17.83
CA VAL A 15 2.93 -21.16 16.81
C VAL A 15 1.72 -20.46 17.44
N ILE A 16 1.18 -21.00 18.54
CA ILE A 16 0.06 -20.37 19.25
C ILE A 16 0.46 -18.98 19.78
N GLY A 17 1.66 -18.87 20.36
CA GLY A 17 2.20 -17.61 20.86
C GLY A 17 2.34 -16.54 19.76
N MET A 18 2.71 -16.94 18.55
CA MET A 18 2.81 -16.04 17.38
C MET A 18 1.45 -15.74 16.74
N ALA A 19 0.51 -16.68 16.76
CA ALA A 19 -0.80 -16.53 16.12
C ALA A 19 -1.66 -15.45 16.78
N LEU A 20 -1.58 -15.30 18.11
CA LEU A 20 -2.36 -14.30 18.87
C LEU A 20 -2.05 -12.85 18.46
N PRO A 21 -0.80 -12.35 18.49
CA PRO A 21 -0.49 -11.00 18.04
C PRO A 21 -0.75 -10.82 16.54
N ALA A 22 -0.46 -11.82 15.71
CA ALA A 22 -0.72 -11.75 14.27
C ALA A 22 -2.21 -11.55 13.97
N THR A 23 -3.09 -12.29 14.65
CA THR A 23 -4.55 -12.17 14.46
C THR A 23 -5.04 -10.78 14.87
N LYS A 24 -4.56 -10.23 15.99
CA LYS A 24 -4.92 -8.87 16.43
C LYS A 24 -4.55 -7.82 15.38
N VAL A 25 -3.35 -7.91 14.80
CA VAL A 25 -2.89 -6.98 13.77
C VAL A 25 -3.74 -7.10 12.50
N ILE A 26 -4.06 -8.32 12.06
CA ILE A 26 -4.91 -8.53 10.88
C ILE A 26 -6.31 -7.94 11.09
N VAL A 27 -6.90 -8.15 12.27
CA VAL A 27 -8.22 -7.58 12.58
C VAL A 27 -8.16 -6.05 12.60
N ALA A 28 -7.13 -5.47 13.21
CA ALA A 28 -6.95 -4.03 13.24
C ALA A 28 -6.72 -3.42 11.84
N GLN A 29 -5.96 -4.10 10.98
CA GLN A 29 -5.75 -3.68 9.59
C GLN A 29 -7.02 -3.74 8.75
N LYS A 30 -7.91 -4.71 9.03
CA LYS A 30 -9.20 -4.86 8.33
C LYS A 30 -10.27 -3.89 8.84
N ASP A 31 -10.05 -3.17 9.94
CA ASP A 31 -11.01 -2.19 10.41
C ASP A 31 -11.02 -0.94 9.51
N THR A 32 -11.99 -0.90 8.62
CA THR A 32 -12.22 0.20 7.66
C THR A 32 -13.21 1.25 8.17
N SER A 33 -13.65 1.15 9.42
CA SER A 33 -14.62 2.08 10.04
C SER A 33 -14.01 3.46 10.25
N ASN A 34 -14.83 4.51 10.24
CA ASN A 34 -14.45 5.90 10.56
C ASN A 34 -13.33 6.49 9.68
N ALA A 35 -13.37 6.27 8.36
CA ALA A 35 -12.46 6.94 7.44
C ALA A 35 -12.88 8.40 7.19
N ASP A 36 -11.94 9.34 7.36
CA ASP A 36 -12.12 10.77 7.08
C ASP A 36 -12.09 11.07 5.57
N LEU A 37 -11.37 10.25 4.80
CA LEU A 37 -11.20 10.39 3.35
C LEU A 37 -11.37 9.03 2.66
N THR A 38 -12.12 8.97 1.56
CA THR A 38 -12.22 7.77 0.71
C THR A 38 -11.71 8.07 -0.70
N ILE A 39 -10.70 7.31 -1.13
CA ILE A 39 -10.12 7.39 -2.48
C ILE A 39 -10.31 6.05 -3.17
N LYS A 40 -10.79 6.08 -4.42
CA LYS A 40 -10.82 4.94 -5.32
C LYS A 40 -9.61 4.97 -6.24
N VAL A 41 -8.97 3.82 -6.40
CA VAL A 41 -7.73 3.62 -7.15
C VAL A 41 -8.00 2.59 -8.23
N VAL A 42 -7.84 2.97 -9.50
CA VAL A 42 -8.03 2.08 -10.63
C VAL A 42 -6.68 1.83 -11.29
N GLY A 43 -6.25 0.56 -11.32
CA GLY A 43 -5.09 0.14 -12.09
C GLY A 43 -5.40 0.07 -13.57
N MET A 44 -4.70 0.87 -14.39
CA MET A 44 -4.75 0.81 -15.85
C MET A 44 -3.39 0.35 -16.37
N GLN A 45 -3.30 0.03 -17.66
CA GLN A 45 -2.03 -0.38 -18.27
C GLN A 45 -0.95 0.70 -18.07
N TRP A 46 0.03 0.40 -17.21
CA TRP A 46 1.18 1.24 -16.82
C TRP A 46 0.81 2.61 -16.20
N LYS A 47 -0.40 2.75 -15.67
CA LYS A 47 -0.95 4.01 -15.17
C LYS A 47 -1.87 3.75 -13.97
N TRP A 48 -1.99 4.72 -13.09
CA TRP A 48 -2.90 4.66 -11.95
C TRP A 48 -3.94 5.77 -12.05
N GLY A 49 -5.22 5.44 -11.90
CA GLY A 49 -6.31 6.41 -11.82
C GLY A 49 -6.71 6.61 -10.37
N TYR A 50 -6.88 7.86 -9.96
CA TYR A 50 -7.28 8.23 -8.60
C TYR A 50 -8.57 9.05 -8.65
N GLU A 51 -9.54 8.67 -7.82
CA GLU A 51 -10.85 9.30 -7.71
C GLU A 51 -11.19 9.55 -6.23
N TYR A 52 -11.41 10.81 -5.86
CA TYR A 52 -11.75 11.21 -4.49
C TYR A 52 -13.27 11.11 -4.31
N LEU A 53 -13.71 10.05 -3.66
CA LEU A 53 -15.14 9.71 -3.54
C LEU A 53 -15.85 10.45 -2.41
N LYS A 54 -15.14 10.73 -1.31
CA LYS A 54 -15.73 11.37 -0.12
C LYS A 54 -14.64 12.02 0.72
N GLY A 55 -14.79 13.30 1.04
CA GLY A 55 -13.86 14.08 1.88
C GLY A 55 -13.37 15.36 1.20
N GLU A 56 -12.24 15.90 1.65
CA GLU A 56 -11.61 17.05 0.99
C GLU A 56 -11.18 16.68 -0.44
N GLY A 57 -11.67 17.44 -1.43
CA GLY A 57 -11.42 17.17 -2.84
C GLY A 57 -12.41 16.19 -3.50
N GLU A 58 -13.59 15.98 -2.91
CA GLU A 58 -14.66 15.16 -3.50
C GLU A 58 -14.95 15.55 -4.96
N GLY A 59 -14.99 14.54 -5.84
CA GLY A 59 -15.21 14.70 -7.28
C GLY A 59 -13.94 14.93 -8.10
N ILE A 60 -12.77 15.09 -7.48
CA ILE A 60 -11.50 15.16 -8.20
C ILE A 60 -11.14 13.77 -8.74
N GLN A 61 -10.87 13.72 -10.03
CA GLN A 61 -10.41 12.53 -10.74
C GLN A 61 -9.20 12.89 -11.58
N PHE A 62 -8.12 12.10 -11.47
CA PHE A 62 -6.95 12.28 -12.31
C PHE A 62 -6.23 10.96 -12.55
N LEU A 63 -5.35 11.00 -13.54
CA LEU A 63 -4.53 9.89 -13.96
C LEU A 63 -3.07 10.22 -13.66
N SER A 64 -2.39 9.27 -13.01
CA SER A 64 -1.00 9.35 -12.60
C SER A 64 -0.17 8.40 -13.46
N THR A 65 0.88 8.93 -14.08
CA THR A 65 1.83 8.20 -14.92
C THR A 65 3.25 8.47 -14.49
N LEU A 66 4.17 7.58 -14.89
CA LEU A 66 5.59 7.81 -14.71
C LEU A 66 6.00 9.15 -15.32
N ASP A 67 6.79 9.93 -14.58
CA ASP A 67 7.31 11.23 -15.02
C ASP A 67 7.95 11.10 -16.42
N PRO A 68 7.60 11.99 -17.37
CA PRO A 68 8.11 11.93 -18.73
C PRO A 68 9.65 11.92 -18.82
N GLN A 69 10.34 12.62 -17.91
CA GLN A 69 11.81 12.65 -17.88
C GLN A 69 12.38 11.27 -17.56
N HIS A 70 11.77 10.55 -16.61
CA HIS A 70 12.23 9.21 -16.21
C HIS A 70 11.96 8.19 -17.31
N ARG A 71 10.85 8.35 -18.04
CA ARG A 71 10.55 7.54 -19.24
C ARG A 71 11.62 7.73 -20.31
N LEU A 72 11.99 8.98 -20.62
CA LEU A 72 13.02 9.28 -21.62
C LEU A 72 14.41 8.74 -21.22
N MET A 73 14.76 8.82 -19.93
CA MET A 73 16.01 8.24 -19.41
C MET A 73 16.01 6.71 -19.54
N SER A 74 14.89 6.06 -19.27
CA SER A 74 14.70 4.62 -19.46
C SER A 74 14.82 4.23 -20.94
N ASP A 75 14.10 4.92 -21.82
CA ASP A 75 14.07 4.61 -23.27
C ASP A 75 15.44 4.83 -23.94
N SER A 76 16.20 5.82 -23.47
CA SER A 76 17.52 6.15 -24.01
C SER A 76 18.67 5.32 -23.41
N GLY A 77 18.40 4.56 -22.34
CA GLY A 77 19.43 3.83 -21.57
C GLY A 77 20.47 4.72 -20.88
N LYS A 78 20.27 6.05 -20.89
CA LYS A 78 21.16 7.03 -20.27
C LYS A 78 20.52 7.54 -18.99
N VAL A 79 20.78 6.82 -17.90
CA VAL A 79 20.23 7.15 -16.59
C VAL A 79 21.10 8.20 -15.93
N THR A 80 20.49 9.34 -15.58
CA THR A 80 21.13 10.30 -14.67
C THR A 80 20.99 9.73 -13.25
N PRO A 81 22.07 9.65 -12.45
CA PRO A 81 21.97 9.19 -11.07
C PRO A 81 21.06 10.11 -10.28
N THR A 82 19.90 9.59 -9.92
CA THR A 82 18.81 10.31 -9.26
C THR A 82 18.18 9.37 -8.25
N ASP A 83 17.85 9.87 -7.06
CA ASP A 83 17.35 9.05 -5.96
C ASP A 83 15.93 8.47 -6.20
N ASP A 84 15.13 9.09 -7.07
CA ASP A 84 13.74 8.70 -7.37
C ASP A 84 13.54 8.12 -8.78
N TYR A 85 14.60 7.55 -9.39
CA TYR A 85 14.54 6.93 -10.71
C TYR A 85 13.41 5.88 -10.80
N LEU A 86 12.54 6.04 -11.81
CA LEU A 86 11.30 5.26 -12.02
C LEU A 86 10.24 5.30 -10.90
N LEU A 87 10.45 6.10 -9.85
CA LEU A 87 9.48 6.28 -8.76
C LEU A 87 8.67 7.58 -8.90
N LYS A 88 9.26 8.61 -9.51
CA LYS A 88 8.60 9.88 -9.74
C LYS A 88 7.43 9.78 -10.72
N VAL A 89 6.30 10.38 -10.34
CA VAL A 89 5.07 10.46 -11.13
C VAL A 89 4.75 11.91 -11.50
N ASP A 90 3.92 12.09 -12.54
CA ASP A 90 3.44 13.41 -12.97
C ASP A 90 2.47 14.05 -11.94
N ASN A 91 1.47 13.29 -11.50
CA ASN A 91 0.42 13.72 -10.57
C ASN A 91 0.48 12.81 -9.33
N PRO A 92 1.11 13.26 -8.23
CA PRO A 92 1.17 12.48 -7.00
C PRO A 92 -0.18 12.47 -6.28
N LEU A 93 -0.49 11.35 -5.61
CA LEU A 93 -1.64 11.27 -4.72
C LEU A 93 -1.36 12.05 -3.43
N VAL A 94 -2.14 13.08 -3.16
CA VAL A 94 -2.00 13.92 -1.96
C VAL A 94 -3.04 13.52 -0.93
N VAL A 95 -2.61 13.28 0.31
CA VAL A 95 -3.48 12.88 1.41
C VAL A 95 -3.19 13.70 2.67
N PRO A 96 -4.20 14.02 3.49
CA PRO A 96 -4.01 14.75 4.74
C PRO A 96 -3.28 13.90 5.78
N VAL A 97 -2.30 14.50 6.45
CA VAL A 97 -1.57 13.86 7.55
C VAL A 97 -2.43 13.76 8.81
N GLY A 98 -2.29 12.65 9.55
CA GLY A 98 -3.01 12.44 10.82
C GLY A 98 -4.49 12.09 10.68
N LYS A 99 -4.97 11.78 9.48
CA LYS A 99 -6.36 11.40 9.18
C LYS A 99 -6.45 9.96 8.69
N LYS A 100 -7.57 9.28 8.94
CA LYS A 100 -7.78 7.89 8.49
C LYS A 100 -8.26 7.90 7.05
N VAL A 101 -7.42 7.41 6.13
CA VAL A 101 -7.73 7.33 4.69
C VAL A 101 -8.15 5.91 4.33
N ARG A 102 -9.29 5.76 3.66
CA ARG A 102 -9.75 4.50 3.09
C ARG A 102 -9.45 4.47 1.59
N ILE A 103 -8.73 3.45 1.17
CA ILE A 103 -8.44 3.17 -0.24
C ILE A 103 -9.37 2.06 -0.70
N ILE A 104 -10.01 2.27 -1.84
CA ILE A 104 -10.82 1.27 -2.55
C ILE A 104 -10.11 1.00 -3.86
N THR A 105 -9.86 -0.26 -4.18
CA THR A 105 -9.26 -0.69 -5.46
C THR A 105 -10.27 -1.50 -6.25
#